data_AF-A0A5C1NCR2-F1
#
_entry.id   AF-A0A5C1NCR2-F1
#
_cell.length_a   1.000
_cell.length_b   1.000
_cell.length_c   1.000
_cell.angle_alpha   90.00
_cell.angle_beta   90.00
_cell.angle_gamma   90.00
#
_symmetry.space_group_name_H-M   'P 1'
#
loop_
_entity.id
_entity.type
_entity.pdbx_description
1 polymer ?
#
loop_
_entity_poly.entity_id
_entity_poly.type
_entity_poly.pdbx_seq_one_letter_code
_entity_poly.pdbx_strand_id
1 'polypeptide(L)'
;MRPFFIISSLFISATLASCSSLPGVSNPPYYDYQKRAIIAKGYPIERVDMPPGFHYFSASQDYTKKDPSMASNSGNITEKSYRFVWKSNQDGSRLMDTEFSLLELQTRYKLPDTSGYQFIGGKKVRHVFMSTSAARSDPKGIQVQPFADGCGIGVELISLSPDSRYLFAGTYLESITCQARAAMTEADWQVLLERAYRIYGMK
;
A
#
# COMPACT_ATOMS: atom_id res chain seq x y z
N MET A 1 -42.53 -64.97 -27.60
CA MET A 1 -42.96 -63.61 -27.21
C MET A 1 -41.86 -62.63 -27.58
N ARG A 2 -42.27 -61.48 -28.14
CA ARG A 2 -41.49 -60.39 -28.72
C ARG A 2 -40.77 -59.53 -27.63
N PRO A 3 -39.88 -58.60 -28.03
CA PRO A 3 -38.65 -58.17 -27.35
C PRO A 3 -38.84 -56.89 -26.51
N PHE A 4 -37.82 -56.48 -25.74
CA PHE A 4 -37.56 -55.05 -25.48
C PHE A 4 -36.07 -54.77 -25.29
N PHE A 5 -35.53 -53.97 -26.21
CA PHE A 5 -34.35 -53.14 -26.02
C PHE A 5 -34.72 -51.97 -25.11
N ILE A 6 -33.84 -51.58 -24.18
CA ILE A 6 -33.72 -50.18 -23.74
C ILE A 6 -32.25 -49.78 -23.74
N ILE A 7 -32.00 -48.77 -24.57
CA ILE A 7 -30.79 -47.98 -24.76
C ILE A 7 -30.74 -46.92 -23.65
N SER A 8 -29.55 -46.38 -23.39
CA SER A 8 -29.25 -45.11 -22.67
C SER A 8 -28.89 -45.32 -21.19
N SER A 9 -27.81 -44.76 -20.64
CA SER A 9 -27.20 -43.46 -20.98
C SER A 9 -25.70 -43.46 -20.71
N LEU A 10 -24.96 -43.01 -21.72
CA LEU A 10 -23.57 -42.57 -21.63
C LEU A 10 -23.50 -41.40 -20.62
N PHE A 11 -22.90 -41.63 -19.45
CA PHE A 11 -22.52 -40.53 -18.56
C PHE A 11 -21.26 -39.86 -19.10
N ILE A 12 -21.45 -38.86 -19.94
CA ILE A 12 -20.40 -37.91 -20.34
C ILE A 12 -20.12 -37.04 -19.11
N SER A 13 -19.16 -37.45 -18.27
CA SER A 13 -18.60 -36.58 -17.25
C SER A 13 -17.63 -35.61 -17.93
N ALA A 14 -18.17 -34.54 -18.50
CA ALA A 14 -17.39 -33.39 -18.90
C ALA A 14 -16.86 -32.73 -17.62
N THR A 15 -15.61 -33.03 -17.27
CA THR A 15 -14.82 -32.21 -16.34
C THR A 15 -14.64 -30.85 -16.99
N LEU A 16 -15.61 -29.96 -16.74
CA LEU A 16 -15.46 -28.55 -17.03
C LEU A 16 -14.23 -28.07 -16.27
N ALA A 17 -13.20 -27.75 -17.04
CA ALA A 17 -12.07 -26.97 -16.59
C ALA A 17 -12.61 -25.82 -15.75
N SER A 18 -12.30 -25.85 -14.45
CA SER A 18 -12.42 -24.65 -13.64
C SER A 18 -11.40 -23.67 -14.20
N CYS A 19 -11.87 -22.84 -15.14
CA CYS A 19 -11.24 -21.58 -15.47
C CYS A 19 -11.14 -20.83 -14.14
N SER A 20 -9.98 -20.94 -13.49
CA SER A 20 -9.58 -20.02 -12.46
C SER A 20 -9.49 -18.65 -13.14
N SER A 21 -10.61 -17.94 -13.17
CA SER A 21 -10.56 -16.50 -13.38
C SER A 21 -9.61 -15.99 -12.31
N LEU A 22 -8.45 -15.49 -12.75
CA LEU A 22 -7.62 -14.62 -11.93
C LEU A 22 -8.60 -13.66 -11.22
N PRO A 23 -8.60 -13.57 -9.89
CA PRO A 23 -9.56 -12.73 -9.19
C PRO A 23 -9.42 -11.32 -9.73
N GLY A 24 -10.33 -10.95 -10.63
CA GLY A 24 -10.44 -9.62 -11.17
C GLY A 24 -10.71 -8.72 -9.98
N VAL A 25 -9.82 -7.75 -9.77
CA VAL A 25 -9.90 -6.76 -8.69
C VAL A 25 -11.33 -6.26 -8.60
N SER A 26 -11.97 -6.50 -7.45
CA SER A 26 -13.41 -6.30 -7.34
C SER A 26 -13.81 -4.85 -7.13
N ASN A 27 -12.89 -3.89 -6.98
CA ASN A 27 -13.11 -2.43 -7.03
C ASN A 27 -11.77 -1.70 -6.79
N PRO A 28 -11.59 -0.45 -7.27
CA PRO A 28 -10.47 0.38 -6.86
C PRO A 28 -10.47 0.59 -5.33
N PRO A 29 -9.29 0.79 -4.70
CA PRO A 29 -9.20 1.20 -3.31
C PRO A 29 -10.08 2.43 -3.04
N TYR A 30 -10.82 2.41 -1.94
CA TYR A 30 -11.68 3.53 -1.54
C TYR A 30 -11.72 3.70 -0.03
N TYR A 31 -12.05 4.91 0.42
CA TYR A 31 -12.26 5.19 1.85
C TYR A 31 -13.73 4.98 2.22
N ASP A 32 -13.98 4.09 3.18
CA ASP A 32 -15.28 3.82 3.77
C ASP A 32 -15.46 4.71 5.02
N TYR A 33 -16.28 5.76 4.91
CA TYR A 33 -16.51 6.72 6.00
C TYR A 33 -17.20 6.10 7.22
N GLN A 34 -18.04 5.09 7.03
CA GLN A 34 -18.74 4.43 8.14
C GLN A 34 -17.78 3.54 8.93
N LYS A 35 -16.93 2.79 8.22
CA LYS A 35 -15.91 1.93 8.84
C LYS A 35 -14.64 2.69 9.24
N ARG A 36 -14.52 3.96 8.83
CA ARG A 36 -13.32 4.80 9.01
C ARG A 36 -12.05 4.07 8.56
N ALA A 37 -12.09 3.47 7.37
CA ALA A 37 -11.02 2.62 6.87
C ALA A 37 -10.90 2.70 5.35
N ILE A 38 -9.69 2.46 4.84
CA ILE A 38 -9.45 2.20 3.42
C ILE A 38 -9.73 0.73 3.15
N ILE A 39 -10.51 0.45 2.10
CA ILE A 39 -10.84 -0.89 1.64
C ILE A 39 -10.18 -1.09 0.28
N ALA A 40 -9.28 -2.08 0.18
CA ALA A 40 -8.43 -2.33 -0.98
C ALA A 40 -8.31 -3.86 -1.24
N LYS A 41 -9.44 -4.53 -1.50
CA LYS A 41 -9.45 -5.98 -1.73
C LYS A 41 -8.53 -6.39 -2.90
N GLY A 42 -7.73 -7.43 -2.71
CA GLY A 42 -6.74 -7.90 -3.69
C GLY A 42 -5.39 -7.17 -3.64
N TYR A 43 -5.25 -6.12 -2.82
CA TYR A 43 -3.96 -5.49 -2.55
C TYR A 43 -3.22 -6.22 -1.41
N PRO A 44 -1.89 -6.01 -1.27
CA PRO A 44 -1.10 -6.67 -0.23
C PRO A 44 -1.56 -6.34 1.19
N ILE A 45 -2.17 -5.17 1.37
CA ILE A 45 -2.89 -4.77 2.57
C ILE A 45 -4.32 -4.44 2.14
N GLU A 46 -5.29 -5.26 2.54
CA GLU A 46 -6.67 -5.11 2.05
C GLU A 46 -7.52 -4.13 2.86
N ARG A 47 -7.11 -3.85 4.08
CA ARG A 47 -7.79 -2.93 4.99
C ARG A 47 -6.77 -2.13 5.77
N VAL A 48 -6.96 -0.83 5.81
CA VAL A 48 -6.20 0.07 6.69
C VAL A 48 -7.21 0.88 7.49
N ASP A 49 -7.20 0.71 8.80
CA ASP A 49 -8.09 1.43 9.72
C ASP A 49 -7.52 2.80 10.07
N MET A 50 -8.38 3.82 10.14
CA MET A 50 -7.95 5.15 10.58
C MET A 50 -7.57 5.13 12.04
N PRO A 51 -6.31 5.48 12.39
CA PRO A 51 -5.88 5.44 13.77
C PRO A 51 -6.69 6.41 14.64
N PRO A 52 -6.88 6.10 15.94
CA PRO A 52 -7.49 7.03 16.87
C PRO A 52 -6.77 8.39 16.88
N GLY A 53 -7.56 9.47 16.89
CA GLY A 53 -7.04 10.84 16.88
C GLY A 53 -6.60 11.34 15.50
N PHE A 54 -6.80 10.57 14.43
CA PHE A 54 -6.65 11.03 13.04
C PHE A 54 -7.99 11.40 12.41
N HIS A 55 -7.94 12.29 11.42
CA HIS A 55 -9.03 12.59 10.49
C HIS A 55 -8.59 12.37 9.04
N TYR A 56 -9.59 12.11 8.19
CA TYR A 56 -9.40 12.02 6.76
C TYR A 56 -9.03 13.39 6.18
N PHE A 57 -7.88 13.49 5.52
CA PHE A 57 -7.40 14.77 4.95
C PHE A 57 -7.66 14.84 3.45
N SER A 58 -7.19 13.86 2.67
CA SER A 58 -7.35 13.86 1.21
C SER A 58 -7.21 12.48 0.58
N ALA A 59 -7.67 12.35 -0.66
CA ALA A 59 -7.28 11.26 -1.56
C ALA A 59 -6.99 11.79 -2.96
N SER A 60 -6.20 11.03 -3.72
CA SER A 60 -5.95 11.28 -5.13
C SER A 60 -5.84 9.97 -5.90
N GLN A 61 -6.09 10.05 -7.19
CA GLN A 61 -5.87 8.96 -8.14
C GLN A 61 -4.84 9.43 -9.18
N ASP A 62 -3.98 8.51 -9.64
CA ASP A 62 -3.01 8.78 -10.70
C ASP A 62 -2.97 7.70 -11.76
N TYR A 63 -2.44 8.12 -12.91
CA TYR A 63 -2.03 7.26 -14.00
C TYR A 63 -0.67 7.76 -14.49
N THR A 64 0.41 7.09 -14.12
CA THR A 64 1.76 7.49 -14.53
C THR A 64 2.41 6.42 -15.39
N LYS A 65 3.25 6.87 -16.32
CA LYS A 65 4.14 5.97 -17.04
C LYS A 65 5.35 5.69 -16.15
N LYS A 66 5.61 4.43 -15.84
CA LYS A 66 6.77 4.03 -15.03
C LYS A 66 7.98 3.66 -15.85
N ASP A 67 9.14 3.77 -15.19
CA ASP A 67 10.42 3.31 -15.71
C ASP A 67 10.39 1.78 -15.90
N PRO A 68 10.68 1.27 -17.12
CA PRO A 68 10.83 -0.16 -17.38
C PRO A 68 11.81 -0.88 -16.45
N SER A 69 12.81 -0.18 -15.88
CA SER A 69 13.78 -0.79 -14.94
C SER A 69 13.15 -1.26 -13.63
N MET A 70 12.06 -0.62 -13.20
CA MET A 70 11.29 -0.95 -12.00
C MET A 70 10.30 -2.09 -12.23
N ALA A 71 10.23 -2.63 -13.45
CA ALA A 71 9.27 -3.62 -13.90
C ALA A 71 9.93 -4.80 -14.60
N SER A 72 9.30 -5.97 -14.57
CA SER A 72 9.83 -7.17 -15.22
C SER A 72 9.75 -7.16 -16.75
N ASN A 73 8.88 -6.33 -17.33
CA ASN A 73 8.61 -6.30 -18.77
C ASN A 73 9.08 -4.97 -19.37
N SER A 74 9.85 -5.02 -20.46
CA SER A 74 10.26 -3.83 -21.20
C SER A 74 9.10 -3.26 -22.03
N GLY A 75 8.70 -2.01 -21.80
CA GLY A 75 7.65 -1.35 -22.59
C GLY A 75 7.06 -0.10 -21.95
N ASN A 76 6.02 0.47 -22.55
CA ASN A 76 5.22 1.54 -21.94
C ASN A 76 4.38 0.93 -20.81
N ILE A 77 4.82 1.10 -19.56
CA ILE A 77 4.12 0.59 -18.38
C ILE A 77 3.30 1.71 -17.77
N THR A 78 2.01 1.48 -17.63
CA THR A 78 1.12 2.38 -16.89
C THR A 78 0.92 1.83 -15.49
N GLU A 79 1.11 2.70 -14.50
CA GLU A 79 0.78 2.48 -13.10
C GLU A 79 -0.48 3.25 -12.73
N LYS A 80 -1.46 2.56 -12.12
CA LYS A 80 -2.62 3.20 -11.48
C LYS A 80 -2.36 3.30 -10.00
N SER A 81 -2.34 4.51 -9.44
CA SER A 81 -2.13 4.73 -8.02
C SER A 81 -3.35 5.36 -7.36
N TYR A 82 -3.70 4.89 -6.16
CA TYR A 82 -4.73 5.45 -5.30
C TYR A 82 -4.10 5.81 -3.97
N ARG A 83 -4.12 7.09 -3.63
CA ARG A 83 -3.44 7.60 -2.44
C ARG A 83 -4.43 8.21 -1.46
N PHE A 84 -4.24 7.96 -0.18
CA PHE A 84 -5.05 8.47 0.92
C PHE A 84 -4.15 9.02 2.02
N VAL A 85 -4.49 10.21 2.51
CA VAL A 85 -3.72 10.93 3.54
C VAL A 85 -4.61 11.24 4.73
N TRP A 86 -4.12 10.92 5.93
CA TRP A 86 -4.73 11.26 7.21
C TRP A 86 -3.77 12.07 8.08
N LYS A 87 -4.33 12.93 8.95
CA LYS A 87 -3.58 13.79 9.87
C LYS A 87 -4.11 13.70 11.29
N SER A 88 -3.26 13.95 12.29
CA SER A 88 -3.69 14.07 13.69
C SER A 88 -4.56 15.31 13.93
N ASN A 89 -5.53 15.19 14.83
CA ASN A 89 -6.53 16.23 15.13
C ASN A 89 -6.02 17.39 16.00
N GLN A 90 -4.92 17.23 16.73
CA GLN A 90 -4.50 18.21 17.75
C GLN A 90 -3.60 19.33 17.21
N ASP A 91 -2.90 19.12 16.10
CA ASP A 91 -1.83 20.01 15.63
C ASP A 91 -1.29 19.63 14.22
N GLY A 92 -1.77 18.54 13.60
CA GLY A 92 -1.15 18.00 12.40
C GLY A 92 0.27 17.45 12.62
N SER A 93 0.70 17.22 13.87
CA SER A 93 2.02 16.66 14.21
C SER A 93 2.25 15.27 13.65
N ARG A 94 1.21 14.54 13.28
CA ARG A 94 1.35 13.19 12.74
C ARG A 94 0.63 13.06 11.42
N LEU A 95 1.27 12.35 10.51
CA LEU A 95 0.77 12.10 9.17
C LEU A 95 0.83 10.61 8.89
N MET A 96 -0.23 10.12 8.26
CA MET A 96 -0.26 8.81 7.65
C MET A 96 -0.60 8.98 6.18
N ASP A 97 0.28 8.48 5.33
CA ASP A 97 0.15 8.45 3.88
C ASP A 97 0.10 6.99 3.44
N THR A 98 -0.81 6.67 2.53
CA THR A 98 -0.96 5.33 1.96
C THR A 98 -1.19 5.43 0.48
N GLU A 99 -0.48 4.63 -0.29
CA GLU A 99 -0.62 4.50 -1.72
C GLU A 99 -0.80 3.02 -2.08
N PHE A 100 -1.80 2.79 -2.93
CA PHE A 100 -2.14 1.49 -3.49
C PHE A 100 -1.95 1.57 -4.99
N SER A 101 -1.00 0.80 -5.52
CA SER A 101 -0.59 0.90 -6.91
C SER A 101 -0.73 -0.43 -7.65
N LEU A 102 -1.08 -0.36 -8.93
CA LEU A 102 -1.21 -1.52 -9.81
C LEU A 102 -0.50 -1.23 -11.13
N LEU A 103 0.35 -2.17 -11.56
CA LEU A 103 0.87 -2.19 -12.92
C LEU A 103 -0.11 -2.85 -13.89
N GLU A 104 -0.40 -2.15 -14.99
CA GLU A 104 -1.20 -2.69 -16.09
C GLU A 104 -0.45 -3.76 -16.91
N LEU A 105 -1.16 -4.40 -17.85
CA LEU A 105 -0.61 -5.33 -18.86
C LEU A 105 0.12 -6.56 -18.28
N GLN A 106 -0.36 -7.11 -17.15
CA GLN A 106 0.26 -8.27 -16.48
C GLN A 106 1.74 -8.05 -16.09
N THR A 107 2.16 -6.79 -15.94
CA THR A 107 3.52 -6.42 -15.54
C THR A 107 3.71 -6.56 -14.03
N ARG A 108 4.94 -6.87 -13.60
CA ARG A 108 5.30 -7.08 -12.19
C ARG A 108 6.33 -6.06 -11.73
N TYR A 109 6.16 -5.53 -10.52
CA TYR A 109 7.16 -4.72 -9.83
C TYR A 109 8.43 -5.53 -9.57
N LYS A 110 9.57 -4.87 -9.79
CA LYS A 110 10.88 -5.33 -9.38
C LYS A 110 11.47 -4.26 -8.45
N LEU A 111 11.25 -4.42 -7.14
CA LEU A 111 11.79 -3.47 -6.18
C LEU A 111 13.30 -3.67 -6.08
N PRO A 112 14.12 -2.66 -6.45
CA PRO A 112 15.55 -2.78 -6.35
C PRO A 112 15.95 -2.96 -4.88
N ASP A 113 16.95 -3.80 -4.61
CA ASP A 113 17.58 -3.88 -3.29
C ASP A 113 18.53 -2.69 -3.17
N THR A 114 17.96 -1.54 -2.83
CA THR A 114 18.70 -0.30 -2.59
C THR A 114 19.05 -0.17 -1.11
N SER A 115 20.16 0.55 -0.88
CA SER A 115 20.67 0.91 0.44
C SER A 115 19.61 1.61 1.29
N GLY A 116 19.46 1.19 2.55
CA GLY A 116 18.59 1.84 3.55
C GLY A 116 17.24 1.16 3.79
N TYR A 117 16.88 0.15 2.98
CA TYR A 117 15.75 -0.73 3.29
C TYR A 117 16.19 -2.02 3.97
N GLN A 118 15.40 -2.46 4.95
CA GLN A 118 15.48 -3.76 5.58
C GLN A 118 14.23 -4.57 5.26
N PHE A 119 14.36 -5.90 5.24
CA PHE A 119 13.21 -6.80 5.09
C PHE A 119 12.75 -7.30 6.46
N ILE A 120 11.51 -7.01 6.82
CA ILE A 120 10.88 -7.47 8.06
C ILE A 120 9.53 -8.08 7.71
N GLY A 121 9.33 -9.36 8.05
CA GLY A 121 8.07 -10.07 7.77
C GLY A 121 7.64 -10.03 6.30
N GLY A 122 8.61 -10.14 5.37
CA GLY A 122 8.39 -10.10 3.91
C GLY A 122 8.17 -8.70 3.32
N LYS A 123 8.32 -7.64 4.11
CA LYS A 123 8.05 -6.25 3.69
C LYS A 123 9.34 -5.45 3.66
N LYS A 124 9.48 -4.55 2.68
CA LYS A 124 10.59 -3.59 2.62
C LYS A 124 10.27 -2.41 3.53
N VAL A 125 11.15 -2.12 4.46
CA VAL A 125 10.96 -1.07 5.48
C VAL A 125 12.19 -0.19 5.53
N ARG A 126 11.99 1.13 5.65
CA ARG A 126 13.08 2.05 5.97
C ARG A 126 12.64 3.10 6.97
N HIS A 127 13.59 3.56 7.77
CA HIS A 127 13.42 4.78 8.55
C HIS A 127 13.51 5.99 7.62
N VAL A 128 12.61 6.95 7.78
CA VAL A 128 12.60 8.19 7.01
C VAL A 128 12.79 9.38 7.94
N PHE A 129 13.52 10.37 7.45
CA PHE A 129 13.69 11.66 8.09
C PHE A 129 13.34 12.77 7.11
N MET A 130 12.59 13.76 7.59
CA MET A 130 12.20 14.93 6.82
C MET A 130 12.51 16.20 7.62
N SER A 131 13.29 17.12 7.06
CA SER A 131 13.41 18.49 7.58
C SER A 131 12.29 19.38 7.03
N THR A 132 11.92 20.45 7.74
CA THR A 132 10.86 21.40 7.35
C THR A 132 11.00 22.02 5.96
N SER A 133 12.20 22.11 5.40
CA SER A 133 12.43 22.58 4.03
C SER A 133 11.90 21.61 2.97
N ALA A 134 11.75 20.34 3.33
CA ALA A 134 11.06 19.34 2.53
C ALA A 134 9.62 19.24 3.05
N ALA A 135 8.79 20.25 2.73
CA ALA A 135 7.43 19.88 2.40
C ALA A 135 7.56 18.70 1.43
N ARG A 136 6.87 17.58 1.70
CA ARG A 136 6.63 16.66 0.59
C ARG A 136 5.78 17.50 -0.36
N SER A 137 6.42 18.17 -1.32
CA SER A 137 5.78 18.43 -2.59
C SER A 137 5.47 17.04 -3.08
N ASP A 138 4.27 16.59 -2.75
CA ASP A 138 3.57 15.68 -3.59
C ASP A 138 3.80 16.17 -5.03
N PRO A 139 4.20 15.31 -5.97
CA PRO A 139 4.20 15.63 -7.39
C PRO A 139 2.92 16.37 -7.87
N LYS A 140 1.84 16.32 -7.07
CA LYS A 140 0.52 16.88 -7.32
C LYS A 140 0.11 18.06 -6.43
N GLY A 141 1.04 18.65 -5.68
CA GLY A 141 0.78 19.91 -4.96
C GLY A 141 -0.06 19.81 -3.68
N ILE A 142 -0.30 18.61 -3.13
CA ILE A 142 -0.81 18.47 -1.77
C ILE A 142 0.29 18.91 -0.81
N GLN A 143 0.25 20.18 -0.41
CA GLN A 143 1.13 20.70 0.62
C GLN A 143 0.67 20.17 1.98
N VAL A 144 1.29 19.08 2.40
CA VAL A 144 1.27 18.76 3.81
C VAL A 144 2.38 19.58 4.46
N GLN A 145 2.03 20.69 5.13
CA GLN A 145 2.93 21.30 6.12
C GLN A 145 3.23 20.22 7.15
N PRO A 146 4.45 19.68 7.16
CA PRO A 146 4.57 18.35 7.70
C PRO A 146 4.69 18.42 9.22
N PHE A 147 5.31 19.45 9.83
CA PHE A 147 5.58 19.48 11.28
C PHE A 147 5.66 20.90 11.85
N ALA A 148 5.07 21.11 13.02
CA ALA A 148 5.10 22.40 13.74
C ALA A 148 6.52 22.77 14.25
N ASP A 149 7.37 21.76 14.52
CA ASP A 149 8.63 21.93 15.27
C ASP A 149 9.93 21.75 14.46
N GLY A 150 9.89 21.86 13.12
CA GLY A 150 11.12 21.90 12.32
C GLY A 150 11.60 20.56 11.72
N CYS A 151 11.21 19.43 12.32
CA CYS A 151 11.68 18.11 11.88
C CYS A 151 10.56 17.05 11.98
N GLY A 152 10.67 16.01 11.15
CA GLY A 152 9.84 14.83 11.25
C GLY A 152 10.63 13.56 11.04
N ILE A 153 10.21 12.54 11.77
CA ILE A 153 10.74 11.18 11.67
C ILE A 153 9.60 10.25 11.30
N GLY A 154 9.94 9.11 10.73
CA GLY A 154 8.92 8.16 10.37
C GLY A 154 9.44 6.85 9.84
N VAL A 155 8.49 6.07 9.36
CA VAL A 155 8.73 4.77 8.73
C VAL A 155 8.02 4.75 7.40
N GLU A 156 8.75 4.35 6.37
CA GLU A 156 8.16 3.96 5.09
C GLU A 156 8.16 2.45 4.97
N LEU A 157 7.04 1.92 4.50
CA LEU A 157 6.81 0.50 4.31
C LEU A 157 6.30 0.24 2.91
N ILE A 158 6.85 -0.77 2.26
CA ILE A 158 6.45 -1.23 0.95
C ILE A 158 6.15 -2.73 1.04
N SER A 159 4.99 -3.12 0.53
CA SER A 159 4.56 -4.52 0.42
C SER A 159 4.11 -4.79 -1.00
N LEU A 160 4.52 -5.94 -1.54
CA LEU A 160 4.06 -6.45 -2.83
C LEU A 160 3.08 -7.59 -2.64
N SER A 161 2.24 -7.77 -3.64
CA SER A 161 1.38 -8.96 -3.77
C SER A 161 2.23 -10.16 -4.19
N PRO A 162 1.75 -11.40 -4.01
CA PRO A 162 2.50 -12.60 -4.41
C PRO A 162 2.89 -12.63 -5.89
N ASP A 163 2.08 -12.04 -6.78
CA ASP A 163 2.38 -11.92 -8.21
C ASP A 163 3.17 -10.64 -8.55
N SER A 164 3.49 -9.83 -7.53
CA SER A 164 4.16 -8.54 -7.62
C SER A 164 3.47 -7.55 -8.55
N ARG A 165 2.17 -7.65 -8.82
CA ARG A 165 1.45 -6.69 -9.68
C ARG A 165 0.85 -5.53 -8.92
N TYR A 166 0.50 -5.77 -7.68
CA TYR A 166 -0.06 -4.81 -6.73
C TYR A 166 0.98 -4.44 -5.69
N LEU A 167 1.06 -3.16 -5.41
CA LEU A 167 1.94 -2.57 -4.42
C LEU A 167 1.10 -1.80 -3.41
N PHE A 168 1.50 -1.92 -2.15
CA PHE A 168 1.13 -1.00 -1.09
C PHE A 168 2.41 -0.25 -0.67
N ALA A 169 2.32 1.07 -0.58
CA ALA A 169 3.33 1.90 0.07
C ALA A 169 2.67 2.75 1.15
N GLY A 170 3.22 2.73 2.36
CA GLY A 170 2.76 3.55 3.47
C GLY A 170 3.90 4.41 4.01
N THR A 171 3.63 5.66 4.34
CA THR A 171 4.53 6.49 5.14
C THR A 171 3.82 6.98 6.40
N TYR A 172 4.35 6.62 7.57
CA TYR A 172 3.92 7.17 8.86
C TYR A 172 4.96 8.15 9.37
N LEU A 173 4.54 9.37 9.72
CA LEU A 173 5.45 10.42 10.20
C LEU A 173 4.95 11.06 11.50
N GLU A 174 5.89 11.50 12.32
CA GLU A 174 5.68 12.27 13.55
C GLU A 174 6.59 13.50 13.60
N SER A 175 6.02 14.62 14.08
CA SER A 175 6.70 15.87 14.40
C SER A 175 7.59 15.67 15.60
N ILE A 176 8.84 16.06 15.48
CA ILE A 176 9.77 16.15 16.59
C ILE A 176 10.61 17.41 16.44
N THR A 177 11.20 17.87 17.54
CA THR A 177 12.23 18.90 17.44
C THR A 177 13.49 18.31 16.78
N CYS A 178 14.20 19.13 16.03
CA CYS A 178 15.45 18.68 15.40
C CYS A 178 16.53 18.29 16.43
N GLN A 179 16.45 18.82 17.65
CA GLN A 179 17.30 18.40 18.76
C GLN A 179 16.92 17.00 19.27
N ALA A 180 15.63 16.70 19.44
CA ALA A 180 15.16 15.37 19.82
C ALA A 180 15.59 14.31 18.79
N ARG A 181 15.59 14.66 17.50
CA ARG A 181 16.08 13.80 16.43
C ARG A 181 17.54 13.38 16.64
N ALA A 182 18.41 14.33 16.98
CA ALA A 182 19.82 14.07 17.19
C ALA A 182 20.09 13.16 18.40
N ALA A 183 19.15 13.12 19.35
CA ALA A 183 19.22 12.29 20.55
C ALA A 183 18.52 10.92 20.41
N MET A 184 17.91 10.61 19.26
CA MET A 184 17.21 9.35 19.07
C MET A 184 18.16 8.15 19.13
N THR A 185 17.72 7.15 19.89
CA THR A 185 18.39 5.85 20.02
C THR A 185 17.74 4.82 19.09
N GLU A 186 18.39 3.66 18.92
CA GLU A 186 17.78 2.53 18.20
C GLU A 186 16.46 2.09 18.84
N ALA A 187 16.36 2.14 20.18
CA ALA A 187 15.12 1.80 20.88
C ALA A 187 13.97 2.73 20.49
N ASP A 188 14.23 4.02 20.31
CA ASP A 188 13.22 4.99 19.86
C ASP A 188 12.74 4.69 18.44
N TRP A 189 13.65 4.27 17.54
CA TRP A 189 13.30 3.84 16.19
C TRP A 189 12.45 2.57 16.17
N GLN A 190 12.76 1.61 17.05
CA GLN A 190 11.94 0.40 17.18
C GLN A 190 10.53 0.72 17.69
N VAL A 191 10.39 1.62 18.68
CA VAL A 191 9.07 2.06 19.15
C VAL A 191 8.27 2.75 18.04
N LEU A 192 8.93 3.57 17.20
CA LEU A 192 8.29 4.21 16.05
C LEU A 192 7.85 3.17 14.99
N LEU A 193 8.68 2.16 14.74
CA LEU A 193 8.39 1.06 13.83
C LEU A 193 7.18 0.23 14.29
N GLU A 194 7.14 -0.17 15.56
CA GLU A 194 6.01 -0.90 16.14
C GLU A 194 4.71 -0.10 16.08
N ARG A 195 4.80 1.22 16.24
CA ARG A 195 3.65 2.12 16.10
C ARG A 195 3.15 2.16 14.65
N ALA A 196 4.05 2.35 13.69
CA ALA A 196 3.71 2.29 12.28
C ALA A 196 3.10 0.93 11.91
N TYR A 197 3.62 -0.18 12.44
CA TYR A 197 3.10 -1.52 12.18
C TYR A 197 1.66 -1.68 12.66
N ARG A 198 1.38 -1.29 13.91
CA ARG A 198 0.03 -1.30 14.46
C ARG A 198 -0.94 -0.46 13.63
N ILE A 199 -0.50 0.72 13.19
CA ILE A 199 -1.29 1.64 12.38
C ILE A 199 -1.67 1.03 11.01
N TYR A 200 -0.76 0.32 10.37
CA TYR A 200 -1.03 -0.39 9.12
C TYR A 200 -1.64 -1.78 9.32
N GLY A 201 -2.05 -2.14 10.54
CA GLY A 201 -2.70 -3.42 10.84
C GLY A 201 -1.77 -4.63 10.76
N MET A 202 -0.47 -4.43 10.96
CA MET A 202 0.56 -5.46 10.91
C MET A 202 0.91 -5.95 12.31
N LYS A 203 1.28 -7.24 12.40
CA LYS A 203 1.76 -7.90 13.61
C LYS A 203 3.26 -8.10 13.54
#